data_AF-A0A5N4D0B5-F1
#
_entry.id   AF-A0A5N4D0B5-F1
#
_cell.length_a   1.000
_cell.length_b   1.000
_cell.length_c   1.000
_cell.angle_alpha   90.00
_cell.angle_beta   90.00
_cell.angle_gamma   90.00
#
_symmetry.space_group_name_H-M   'P 1'
#
loop_
_entity.id
_entity.type
_entity.pdbx_description
1 polymer ?
#
loop_
_entity_poly.entity_id
_entity_poly.type
_entity_poly.pdbx_seq_one_letter_code
_entity_poly.pdbx_strand_id
1 'polypeptide(L)'
;MLQIEDMQWGKGVREIPRSVCTLPCKPGQRKKTQKGTPCCWTCEPCDGYQYQFDEMTCQHCPYDQRPNENRTGCQDIPIIKLEWHSPWAVIPVFLAMLGIVATIFVMATFIRYNDTPIVRASGRELSYVLLTGIFLCYIITFLMIAKPDVAVCSFRRVFLGLGMCISYAALLTKTNRIYRIFEQGKKSVTAPRLISPTSQLAITSSLISVQLLGVFIWFGVDPPNIIIDYDEHKTMNPEQARGVLKCDITDLQIICSLGYSILLMVTCTVYAIKTRGVPENFNEAKPIGFTMYTTCIVWLAFIPIFFGTAQSAEKANPELIGIDATEI
;
A
#
# COMPACT_ATOMS: atom_id res chain seq x y z
N MET A 1 0.26 56.10 65.76
CA MET A 1 1.18 55.11 65.15
C MET A 1 0.39 54.46 64.03
N LEU A 2 0.83 54.56 62.79
CA LEU A 2 0.14 53.93 61.65
C LEU A 2 0.30 52.41 61.76
N GLN A 3 -0.81 51.67 61.81
CA GLN A 3 -0.81 50.20 61.82
C GLN A 3 -0.60 49.69 60.39
N ILE A 4 0.62 49.25 60.10
CA ILE A 4 1.04 48.81 58.75
C ILE A 4 0.26 47.55 58.31
N GLU A 5 -0.21 46.75 59.27
CA GLU A 5 -0.96 45.50 59.04
C GLU A 5 -2.37 45.72 58.46
N ASP A 6 -2.94 46.91 58.66
CA ASP A 6 -4.27 47.29 58.14
C ASP A 6 -4.20 48.03 56.79
N MET A 7 -3.00 48.28 56.27
CA MET A 7 -2.82 48.99 55.01
C MET A 7 -3.21 48.09 53.83
N GLN A 8 -4.08 48.63 52.97
CA GLN A 8 -4.55 47.97 51.77
C GLN A 8 -4.27 48.85 50.58
N TRP A 9 -3.77 48.25 49.51
CA TRP A 9 -3.72 48.85 48.19
C TRP A 9 -5.14 48.94 47.62
N GLY A 10 -5.32 49.72 46.54
CA GLY A 10 -6.63 49.91 45.91
C GLY A 10 -7.34 48.57 45.64
N LYS A 11 -8.67 48.55 45.85
CA LYS A 11 -9.54 47.36 45.75
C LYS A 11 -9.29 46.27 46.83
N GLY A 12 -8.71 46.62 47.98
CA GLY A 12 -8.62 45.73 49.14
C GLY A 12 -7.47 44.72 49.10
N VAL A 13 -6.48 44.95 48.24
CA VAL A 13 -5.31 44.06 48.08
C VAL A 13 -4.31 44.35 49.20
N ARG A 14 -3.97 43.34 50.01
CA ARG A 14 -2.99 43.46 51.11
C ARG A 14 -1.56 43.12 50.70
N GLU A 15 -1.40 42.34 49.65
CA GLU A 15 -0.09 41.99 49.11
C GLU A 15 0.54 43.17 48.38
N ILE A 16 1.85 43.35 48.54
CA ILE A 16 2.61 44.40 47.86
C ILE A 16 2.56 44.12 46.34
N PRO A 17 2.07 45.06 45.52
CA PRO A 17 1.98 44.85 44.08
C PRO A 17 3.38 44.76 43.48
N ARG A 18 3.58 43.79 42.58
CA ARG A 18 4.87 43.59 41.90
C ARG A 18 5.06 44.66 40.83
N SER A 19 6.19 45.35 40.84
CA SER A 19 6.57 46.34 39.82
C SER A 19 7.14 45.65 38.57
N VAL A 20 6.30 44.92 37.82
CA VAL A 20 6.68 44.24 36.57
C VAL A 20 5.88 44.80 35.39
N CYS A 21 6.52 44.99 34.24
CA CYS A 21 5.84 45.47 33.03
C CYS A 21 4.94 44.40 32.40
N THR A 22 5.36 43.13 32.47
CA THR A 22 4.60 41.99 31.93
C THR A 22 4.79 40.77 32.83
N LEU A 23 3.76 39.94 32.92
CA LEU A 23 3.83 38.67 33.65
C LEU A 23 4.74 37.67 32.91
N PRO A 24 5.31 36.67 33.62
CA PRO A 24 6.03 35.57 32.99
C PRO A 24 5.16 34.83 31.97
N CYS A 25 5.76 34.44 30.85
CA CYS A 25 5.06 33.67 29.82
C CYS A 25 4.73 32.26 30.30
N LYS A 26 3.68 31.67 29.73
CA LYS A 26 3.32 30.27 29.99
C LYS A 26 4.31 29.33 29.29
N PRO A 27 4.44 28.07 29.74
CA PRO A 27 5.17 27.04 29.00
C PRO A 27 4.68 26.95 27.54
N GLY A 28 5.62 26.79 26.61
CA GLY A 28 5.32 26.74 25.17
C GLY A 28 5.23 28.11 24.50
N GLN A 29 5.59 29.18 25.21
CA GLN A 29 5.65 30.54 24.67
C GLN A 29 7.05 31.13 24.81
N ARG A 30 7.48 31.90 23.82
CA ARG A 30 8.71 32.69 23.87
C ARG A 30 8.41 34.16 24.21
N LYS A 31 9.35 34.80 24.88
CA LYS A 31 9.37 36.24 25.15
C LYS A 31 9.90 36.96 23.92
N LYS A 32 9.11 37.89 23.39
CA LYS A 32 9.53 38.84 22.37
C LYS A 32 9.63 40.22 22.99
N THR A 33 10.85 40.71 23.18
CA THR A 33 11.11 42.04 23.75
C THR A 33 10.56 43.13 22.83
N GLN A 34 9.91 44.13 23.43
CA GLN A 34 9.40 45.28 22.68
C GLN A 34 10.54 46.24 22.32
N LYS A 35 10.51 46.78 21.10
CA LYS A 35 11.53 47.74 20.65
C LYS A 35 11.52 48.97 21.56
N GLY A 36 12.66 49.28 22.18
CA GLY A 36 12.85 50.45 23.03
C GLY A 36 12.59 50.27 24.52
N THR A 37 12.05 49.13 24.97
CA THR A 37 11.82 48.87 26.42
C THR A 37 12.24 47.45 26.83
N PRO A 38 13.46 47.24 27.37
CA PRO A 38 14.01 45.89 27.59
C PRO A 38 13.32 45.10 28.72
N CYS A 39 12.60 45.75 29.63
CA CYS A 39 11.86 45.10 30.72
C CYS A 39 10.43 44.68 30.33
N CYS A 40 9.97 45.02 29.12
CA CYS A 40 8.65 44.70 28.61
C CYS A 40 8.76 43.70 27.45
N TRP A 41 8.05 42.59 27.55
CA TRP A 41 7.99 41.56 26.51
C TRP A 41 6.55 41.21 26.19
N THR A 42 6.33 40.66 25.00
CA THR A 42 5.08 40.01 24.61
C THR A 42 5.31 38.52 24.51
N CYS A 43 4.39 37.71 25.05
CA CYS A 43 4.46 36.26 24.96
C CYS A 43 3.87 35.79 23.63
N GLU A 44 4.70 35.16 22.80
CA GLU A 44 4.27 34.54 21.54
C GLU A 44 4.32 33.01 21.66
N PRO A 45 3.28 32.27 21.27
CA PRO A 45 3.33 30.80 21.28
C PRO A 45 4.31 30.27 20.24
N CYS A 46 5.04 29.20 20.58
CA CYS A 46 5.75 28.41 19.57
C CYS A 46 4.72 27.60 18.78
N ASP A 47 4.66 27.77 17.46
CA ASP A 47 3.61 27.18 16.61
C ASP A 47 4.14 26.05 15.71
N GLY A 48 3.24 25.22 15.19
CA GLY A 48 3.57 24.06 14.35
C GLY A 48 4.51 23.09 15.07
N TYR A 49 5.55 22.63 14.38
CA TYR A 49 6.56 21.70 14.90
C TYR A 49 7.65 22.37 15.75
N GLN A 50 7.38 23.56 16.29
CA GLN A 50 8.32 24.26 17.16
C GLN A 50 8.03 24.01 18.64
N TYR A 51 9.10 23.97 19.44
CA TYR A 51 9.05 23.92 20.89
C TYR A 51 9.87 25.07 21.48
N GLN A 52 9.60 25.39 22.73
CA GLN A 52 10.33 26.38 23.52
C GLN A 52 11.68 25.79 23.93
N PHE A 53 12.75 26.16 23.23
CA PHE A 53 14.11 25.76 23.58
C PHE A 53 14.66 26.60 24.73
N ASP A 54 14.37 27.91 24.70
CA ASP A 54 14.75 28.86 25.73
C ASP A 54 13.64 29.91 25.90
N GLU A 55 13.72 30.76 26.92
CA GLU A 55 12.71 31.79 27.19
C GLU A 55 12.49 32.76 26.03
N MET A 56 13.49 32.96 25.16
CA MET A 56 13.43 33.92 24.04
C MET A 56 13.28 33.26 22.66
N THR A 57 13.47 31.93 22.56
CA THR A 57 13.66 31.26 21.27
C THR A 57 12.84 29.97 21.16
N CYS A 58 12.09 29.85 20.07
CA CYS A 58 11.48 28.59 19.64
C CYS A 58 12.40 27.91 18.62
N GLN A 59 12.54 26.59 18.70
CA GLN A 59 13.27 25.77 17.73
C GLN A 59 12.37 24.69 17.16
N HIS A 60 12.69 24.21 15.95
CA HIS A 60 11.98 23.08 15.35
C HIS A 60 12.42 21.75 15.98
N CYS A 61 11.46 20.84 16.17
CA CYS A 61 11.76 19.47 16.51
C CYS A 61 12.47 18.74 15.35
N PRO A 62 13.26 17.70 15.65
CA PRO A 62 13.76 16.76 14.65
C PRO A 62 12.65 16.19 13.76
N TYR A 63 13.02 15.71 12.58
CA TYR A 63 12.06 15.29 11.55
C TYR A 63 11.11 14.16 12.01
N ASP A 64 11.62 13.24 12.83
CA ASP A 64 10.95 12.08 13.43
C ASP A 64 10.20 12.40 14.74
N GLN A 65 10.22 13.66 15.17
CA GLN A 65 9.64 14.11 16.43
C GLN A 65 8.63 15.24 16.26
N ARG A 66 7.77 15.39 17.26
CA ARG A 66 6.76 16.44 17.39
C ARG A 66 6.85 17.09 18.77
N PRO A 67 6.41 18.35 18.95
CA PRO A 67 6.35 18.95 20.28
C PRO A 67 5.46 18.14 21.23
N ASN A 68 5.82 18.15 22.52
CA ASN A 68 4.97 17.65 23.60
C ASN A 68 3.76 18.58 23.84
N GLU A 69 2.79 18.14 24.66
CA GLU A 69 1.55 18.92 24.93
C GLU A 69 1.84 20.34 25.47
N ASN A 70 2.90 20.48 26.27
CA ASN A 70 3.32 21.78 26.84
C ASN A 70 4.28 22.57 25.92
N ARG A 71 4.63 22.04 24.75
CA ARG A 71 5.62 22.59 23.80
C ARG A 71 6.95 23.02 24.45
N THR A 72 7.38 22.32 25.50
CA THR A 72 8.66 22.53 26.19
C THR A 72 9.77 21.60 25.71
N GLY A 73 9.43 20.61 24.89
CA GLY A 73 10.37 19.65 24.34
C GLY A 73 9.75 18.88 23.20
N CYS A 74 10.54 17.97 22.61
CA CYS A 74 10.12 17.10 21.53
C CYS A 74 9.89 15.67 22.04
N GLN A 75 8.95 14.97 21.42
CA GLN A 75 8.63 13.57 21.65
C GLN A 75 8.46 12.86 20.31
N ASP A 76 8.69 11.56 20.27
CA ASP A 76 8.63 10.80 19.03
C ASP A 76 7.21 10.83 18.42
N ILE A 77 7.15 10.90 17.08
CA ILE A 77 5.89 10.78 16.36
C ILE A 77 5.40 9.34 16.50
N PRO A 78 4.15 9.11 16.96
CA PRO A 78 3.65 7.75 17.13
C PRO A 78 3.51 7.05 15.78
N ILE A 79 4.02 5.81 15.74
CA ILE A 79 4.00 4.97 14.54
C ILE A 79 2.68 4.21 14.49
N ILE A 80 1.93 4.40 13.40
CA ILE A 80 0.73 3.63 13.12
C ILE A 80 1.05 2.43 12.24
N LYS A 81 0.28 1.37 12.44
CA LYS A 81 0.31 0.15 11.63
C LYS A 81 -1.13 -0.25 11.33
N LEU A 82 -1.32 -0.97 10.23
CA LEU A 82 -2.62 -1.56 9.96
C LEU A 82 -2.91 -2.62 11.03
N GLU A 83 -3.94 -2.38 11.84
CA GLU A 83 -4.35 -3.31 12.87
C GLU A 83 -5.32 -4.36 12.31
N TRP A 84 -5.16 -5.61 12.74
CA TRP A 84 -5.99 -6.74 12.29
C TRP A 84 -7.49 -6.56 12.58
N HIS A 85 -7.84 -5.76 13.59
CA HIS A 85 -9.22 -5.47 13.96
C HIS A 85 -9.85 -4.32 13.16
N SER A 86 -9.04 -3.59 12.37
CA SER A 86 -9.56 -2.52 11.52
C SER A 86 -10.48 -3.10 10.44
N PRO A 87 -11.65 -2.48 10.16
CA PRO A 87 -12.53 -2.92 9.08
C PRO A 87 -11.80 -3.05 7.73
N TRP A 88 -10.82 -2.18 7.49
CA TRP A 88 -9.97 -2.16 6.30
C TRP A 88 -9.08 -3.40 6.16
N ALA A 89 -8.77 -4.10 7.26
CA ALA A 89 -8.04 -5.36 7.27
C ALA A 89 -8.97 -6.58 7.32
N VAL A 90 -10.05 -6.51 8.12
CA VAL A 90 -10.98 -7.63 8.33
C VAL A 90 -11.67 -8.05 7.03
N ILE A 91 -12.16 -7.08 6.23
CA ILE A 91 -12.91 -7.38 5.00
C ILE A 91 -12.03 -8.13 3.97
N PRO A 92 -10.82 -7.66 3.61
CA PRO A 92 -9.94 -8.40 2.71
C PRO A 92 -9.54 -9.78 3.24
N VAL A 93 -9.23 -9.92 4.55
CA VAL A 93 -8.87 -11.20 5.15
C VAL A 93 -10.02 -12.20 5.03
N PHE A 94 -11.24 -11.77 5.32
CA PHE A 94 -12.41 -12.63 5.22
C PHE A 94 -12.62 -13.13 3.78
N LEU A 95 -12.54 -12.23 2.79
CA LEU A 95 -12.63 -12.61 1.38
C LEU A 95 -11.50 -13.54 0.95
N ALA A 96 -10.27 -13.31 1.41
CA ALA A 96 -9.14 -14.17 1.14
C ALA A 96 -9.30 -15.57 1.75
N MET A 97 -9.83 -15.68 2.97
CA MET A 97 -10.14 -16.97 3.61
C MET A 97 -11.18 -17.75 2.80
N LEU A 98 -12.27 -17.11 2.37
CA LEU A 98 -13.27 -17.74 1.52
C LEU A 98 -12.66 -18.21 0.18
N GLY A 99 -11.83 -17.36 -0.43
CA GLY A 99 -11.10 -17.68 -1.65
C GLY A 99 -10.16 -18.88 -1.50
N ILE A 100 -9.43 -18.95 -0.40
CA ILE A 100 -8.55 -20.09 -0.08
C ILE A 100 -9.35 -21.38 0.07
N VAL A 101 -10.44 -21.35 0.86
CA VAL A 101 -11.30 -22.52 1.07
C VAL A 101 -11.89 -23.00 -0.26
N ALA A 102 -12.41 -22.08 -1.08
CA ALA A 102 -12.92 -22.40 -2.41
C ALA A 102 -11.83 -23.00 -3.32
N THR A 103 -10.62 -22.42 -3.31
CA THR A 103 -9.50 -22.89 -4.14
C THR A 103 -9.05 -24.29 -3.71
N ILE A 104 -8.94 -24.56 -2.41
CA ILE A 104 -8.60 -25.88 -1.86
C ILE A 104 -9.68 -26.89 -2.25
N PHE A 105 -10.96 -26.53 -2.12
CA PHE A 105 -12.07 -27.39 -2.51
C PHE A 105 -12.03 -27.77 -4.00
N VAL A 106 -11.79 -26.79 -4.89
CA VAL A 106 -11.63 -27.03 -6.32
C VAL A 106 -10.40 -27.89 -6.59
N MET A 107 -9.27 -27.61 -5.95
CA MET A 107 -8.04 -28.39 -6.10
C MET A 107 -8.23 -29.85 -5.65
N ALA A 108 -8.85 -30.09 -4.50
CA ALA A 108 -9.18 -31.43 -4.02
C ALA A 108 -10.11 -32.17 -4.98
N THR A 109 -11.09 -31.48 -5.57
CA THR A 109 -11.99 -32.04 -6.58
C THR A 109 -11.21 -32.45 -7.84
N PHE A 110 -10.32 -31.60 -8.35
CA PHE A 110 -9.47 -31.91 -9.50
C PHE A 110 -8.56 -33.12 -9.24
N ILE A 111 -7.99 -33.22 -8.04
CA ILE A 111 -7.15 -34.36 -7.64
C ILE A 111 -7.99 -35.65 -7.54
N ARG A 112 -9.18 -35.58 -6.94
CA ARG A 112 -10.06 -36.75 -6.75
C ARG A 112 -10.62 -37.32 -8.05
N TYR A 113 -10.86 -36.45 -9.03
CA TYR A 113 -11.42 -36.79 -10.35
C TYR A 113 -10.39 -36.66 -11.48
N ASN A 114 -9.10 -36.76 -11.15
CA ASN A 114 -7.96 -36.57 -12.04
C ASN A 114 -7.99 -37.48 -13.30
N ASP A 115 -8.60 -38.66 -13.20
CA ASP A 115 -8.69 -39.62 -14.30
C ASP A 115 -9.91 -39.45 -15.20
N THR A 116 -10.84 -38.56 -14.85
CA THR A 116 -12.02 -38.30 -15.68
C THR A 116 -11.61 -37.67 -17.03
N PRO A 117 -12.30 -38.03 -18.13
CA PRO A 117 -11.96 -37.52 -19.46
C PRO A 117 -12.06 -35.99 -19.55
N ILE A 118 -12.94 -35.37 -18.75
CA ILE A 118 -13.12 -33.92 -18.66
C ILE A 118 -11.84 -33.24 -18.14
N VAL A 119 -11.32 -33.71 -17.00
CA VAL A 119 -10.10 -33.14 -16.38
C VAL A 119 -8.87 -33.38 -17.27
N ARG A 120 -8.75 -34.58 -17.86
CA ARG A 120 -7.67 -34.90 -18.81
C ARG A 120 -7.69 -34.03 -20.06
N ALA A 121 -8.86 -33.76 -20.64
CA ALA A 121 -8.99 -32.93 -21.84
C ALA A 121 -8.56 -31.47 -21.60
N SER A 122 -8.96 -30.90 -20.46
CA SER A 122 -8.67 -29.52 -20.08
C SER A 122 -7.16 -29.23 -19.93
N GLY A 123 -6.35 -30.23 -19.60
CA GLY A 123 -4.91 -30.08 -19.35
C GLY A 123 -4.63 -29.93 -17.86
N ARG A 124 -4.43 -31.08 -17.22
CA ARG A 124 -4.34 -31.25 -15.76
C ARG A 124 -3.23 -30.43 -15.14
N GLU A 125 -2.03 -30.56 -15.70
CA GLU A 125 -0.83 -29.85 -15.23
C GLU A 125 -1.04 -28.33 -15.19
N LEU A 126 -1.53 -27.74 -16.29
CA LEU A 126 -1.77 -26.29 -16.36
C LEU A 126 -2.89 -25.84 -15.42
N SER A 127 -3.88 -26.70 -15.17
CA SER A 127 -4.97 -26.39 -14.23
C SER A 127 -4.46 -26.39 -12.78
N TYR A 128 -3.53 -27.28 -12.42
CA TYR A 128 -2.87 -27.25 -11.11
C TYR A 128 -1.98 -26.02 -10.93
N VAL A 129 -1.23 -25.64 -11.98
CA VAL A 129 -0.41 -24.41 -11.96
C VAL A 129 -1.31 -23.19 -11.78
N LEU A 130 -2.42 -23.10 -12.52
CA LEU A 130 -3.39 -22.01 -12.38
C LEU A 130 -3.96 -21.92 -10.96
N LEU A 131 -4.42 -23.05 -10.40
CA LEU A 131 -4.97 -23.09 -9.03
C LEU A 131 -3.92 -22.71 -7.98
N THR A 132 -2.65 -23.08 -8.20
CA THR A 132 -1.53 -22.66 -7.33
C THR A 132 -1.33 -21.14 -7.40
N GLY A 133 -1.38 -20.54 -8.58
CA GLY A 133 -1.31 -19.09 -8.75
C GLY A 133 -2.45 -18.36 -8.03
N ILE A 134 -3.69 -18.84 -8.18
CA ILE A 134 -4.88 -18.29 -7.52
C ILE A 134 -4.75 -18.40 -6.00
N PHE A 135 -4.30 -19.55 -5.49
CA PHE A 135 -4.04 -19.73 -4.06
C PHE A 135 -3.04 -18.69 -3.54
N LEU A 136 -1.92 -18.50 -4.24
CA LEU A 136 -0.92 -17.49 -3.87
C LEU A 136 -1.48 -16.06 -3.91
N CYS A 137 -2.38 -15.74 -4.85
CA CYS A 137 -3.07 -14.43 -4.90
C CYS A 137 -3.94 -14.17 -3.66
N TYR A 138 -4.50 -15.20 -3.02
CA TYR A 138 -5.20 -15.02 -1.74
C TYR A 138 -4.24 -14.98 -0.54
N ILE A 139 -3.12 -15.72 -0.59
CA ILE A 139 -2.12 -15.71 0.48
C ILE A 139 -1.43 -14.35 0.63
N ILE A 140 -1.15 -13.64 -0.48
CA ILE A 140 -0.52 -12.31 -0.43
C ILE A 140 -1.33 -11.30 0.40
N THR A 141 -2.67 -11.44 0.49
CA THR A 141 -3.51 -10.59 1.34
C THR A 141 -3.06 -10.60 2.80
N PHE A 142 -2.71 -11.77 3.34
CA PHE A 142 -2.23 -11.90 4.72
C PHE A 142 -0.87 -11.25 4.91
N LEU A 143 0.02 -11.43 3.93
CA LEU A 143 1.34 -10.81 3.96
C LEU A 143 1.24 -9.28 3.92
N MET A 144 0.33 -8.72 3.14
CA MET A 144 0.11 -7.27 3.05
C MET A 144 -0.45 -6.66 4.35
N ILE A 145 -1.17 -7.44 5.16
CA ILE A 145 -1.73 -6.99 6.44
C ILE A 145 -0.79 -7.25 7.63
N ALA A 146 0.06 -8.28 7.52
CA ALA A 146 1.03 -8.61 8.57
C ALA A 146 1.91 -7.41 8.93
N LYS A 147 2.36 -7.35 10.19
CA LYS A 147 3.29 -6.30 10.63
C LYS A 147 4.54 -6.34 9.73
N PRO A 148 4.97 -5.21 9.12
CA PRO A 148 6.20 -5.17 8.36
C PRO A 148 7.39 -5.60 9.21
N ASP A 149 8.12 -6.56 8.67
CA ASP A 149 9.35 -7.12 9.19
C ASP A 149 10.19 -7.54 7.98
N VAL A 150 11.50 -7.70 8.13
CA VAL A 150 12.40 -8.02 7.01
C VAL A 150 11.94 -9.28 6.27
N ALA A 151 11.51 -10.31 7.00
CA ALA A 151 10.97 -11.53 6.40
C ALA A 151 9.65 -11.27 5.65
N VAL A 152 8.72 -10.54 6.27
CA VAL A 152 7.43 -10.20 5.66
C VAL A 152 7.63 -9.35 4.40
N CYS A 153 8.54 -8.37 4.43
CA CYS A 153 8.86 -7.52 3.29
C CYS A 153 9.49 -8.33 2.15
N SER A 154 10.36 -9.29 2.47
CA SER A 154 10.90 -10.24 1.48
C SER A 154 9.77 -11.03 0.81
N PHE A 155 8.87 -11.61 1.60
CA PHE A 155 7.74 -12.37 1.05
C PHE A 155 6.77 -11.50 0.25
N ARG A 156 6.47 -10.27 0.69
CA ARG A 156 5.67 -9.32 -0.08
C ARG A 156 6.30 -9.07 -1.46
N ARG A 157 7.61 -8.78 -1.51
CA ARG A 157 8.33 -8.54 -2.78
C ARG A 157 8.25 -9.73 -3.73
N VAL A 158 8.34 -10.96 -3.22
CA VAL A 158 8.20 -12.19 -4.02
C VAL A 158 6.76 -12.37 -4.51
N PHE A 159 5.79 -12.34 -3.60
CA PHE A 159 4.43 -12.76 -3.90
C PHE A 159 3.55 -11.69 -4.53
N LEU A 160 3.92 -10.40 -4.47
CA LEU A 160 3.14 -9.28 -5.02
C LEU A 160 2.78 -9.47 -6.50
N GLY A 161 3.72 -9.95 -7.32
CA GLY A 161 3.50 -10.23 -8.74
C GLY A 161 3.44 -11.71 -9.10
N LEU A 162 4.03 -12.58 -8.28
CA LEU A 162 4.25 -13.99 -8.64
C LEU A 162 2.93 -14.77 -8.79
N GLY A 163 1.96 -14.59 -7.89
CA GLY A 163 0.68 -15.30 -7.98
C GLY A 163 -0.09 -14.97 -9.27
N MET A 164 -0.12 -13.69 -9.63
CA MET A 164 -0.74 -13.23 -10.89
C MET A 164 0.04 -13.70 -12.11
N CYS A 165 1.37 -13.63 -12.08
CA CYS A 165 2.24 -14.14 -13.13
C CYS A 165 1.99 -15.64 -13.39
N ILE A 166 1.96 -16.48 -12.35
CA ILE A 166 1.67 -17.91 -12.46
C ILE A 166 0.30 -18.14 -13.10
N SER A 167 -0.72 -17.44 -12.61
CA SER A 167 -2.10 -17.56 -13.09
C SER A 167 -2.21 -17.17 -14.58
N TYR A 168 -1.67 -16.02 -14.96
CA TYR A 168 -1.72 -15.53 -16.34
C TYR A 168 -0.82 -16.32 -17.28
N ALA A 169 0.35 -16.79 -16.84
CA ALA A 169 1.21 -17.66 -17.65
C ALA A 169 0.52 -19.01 -17.97
N ALA A 170 -0.17 -19.60 -16.99
CA ALA A 170 -0.94 -20.83 -17.19
C ALA A 170 -2.12 -20.59 -18.14
N LEU A 171 -2.90 -19.53 -17.93
CA LEU A 171 -4.02 -19.16 -18.82
C LEU A 171 -3.55 -18.84 -20.24
N LEU A 172 -2.45 -18.10 -20.39
CA LEU A 172 -1.85 -17.79 -21.69
C LEU A 172 -1.42 -19.08 -22.41
N THR A 173 -0.76 -19.99 -21.70
CA THR A 173 -0.34 -21.27 -22.29
C THR A 173 -1.56 -22.11 -22.71
N LYS A 174 -2.61 -22.12 -21.89
CA LYS A 174 -3.87 -22.84 -22.16
C LYS A 174 -4.61 -22.26 -23.36
N THR A 175 -4.77 -20.95 -23.44
CA THR A 175 -5.40 -20.25 -24.57
C THR A 175 -4.58 -20.35 -25.85
N ASN A 176 -3.25 -20.26 -25.75
CA ASN A 176 -2.35 -20.46 -26.88
C ASN A 176 -2.47 -21.88 -27.46
N ARG A 177 -2.52 -22.91 -26.59
CA ARG A 177 -2.78 -24.30 -27.01
C ARG A 177 -4.09 -24.41 -27.78
N ILE A 178 -5.19 -23.87 -27.25
CA ILE A 178 -6.51 -23.88 -27.91
C ILE A 178 -6.39 -23.20 -29.28
N TYR A 179 -5.82 -22.00 -29.34
CA TYR A 179 -5.61 -21.28 -30.59
C TYR A 179 -4.86 -22.11 -31.63
N ARG A 180 -3.76 -22.77 -31.24
CA ARG A 180 -2.95 -23.58 -32.15
C ARG A 180 -3.68 -24.80 -32.68
N ILE A 181 -4.50 -25.45 -31.85
CA ILE A 181 -5.33 -26.59 -32.27
C ILE A 181 -6.32 -26.16 -33.35
N PHE A 182 -7.07 -25.08 -33.12
CA PHE A 182 -8.10 -24.63 -34.08
C PHE A 182 -7.51 -23.97 -35.32
N GLU A 183 -6.44 -23.19 -35.18
CA GLU A 183 -5.84 -22.50 -36.33
C GLU A 183 -5.10 -23.46 -37.25
N GLN A 184 -4.43 -24.49 -36.69
CA GLN A 184 -3.82 -25.52 -37.53
C GLN A 184 -4.85 -26.52 -38.06
N GLY A 185 -5.89 -26.84 -37.30
CA GLY A 185 -7.00 -27.67 -37.78
C GLY A 185 -7.72 -27.10 -39.01
N LYS A 186 -7.67 -25.78 -39.23
CA LYS A 186 -8.15 -25.14 -40.48
C LYS A 186 -7.22 -25.36 -41.68
N LYS A 187 -5.92 -25.58 -41.45
CA LYS A 187 -4.88 -25.62 -42.49
C LYS A 187 -4.37 -27.04 -42.78
N SER A 188 -4.44 -27.95 -41.80
CA SER A 188 -3.91 -29.31 -41.90
C SER A 188 -4.56 -30.22 -40.86
N VAL A 189 -4.62 -31.52 -41.17
CA VAL A 189 -5.08 -32.56 -40.23
C VAL A 189 -3.94 -33.03 -39.30
N THR A 190 -2.71 -32.56 -39.54
CA THR A 190 -1.53 -32.91 -38.74
C THR A 190 -1.56 -32.22 -37.37
N ALA A 191 -1.23 -32.98 -36.31
CA ALA A 191 -1.16 -32.44 -34.96
C ALA A 191 -0.10 -31.31 -34.84
N PRO A 192 -0.44 -30.16 -34.24
CA PRO A 192 0.54 -29.14 -33.90
C PRO A 192 1.76 -29.63 -33.12
N ARG A 193 2.94 -29.04 -33.39
CA ARG A 193 4.12 -29.14 -32.50
C ARG A 193 3.77 -28.60 -31.10
N LEU A 194 4.50 -28.85 -30.01
CA LEU A 194 4.23 -28.23 -28.69
C LEU A 194 2.81 -28.43 -28.09
N ILE A 195 2.14 -29.56 -28.34
CA ILE A 195 0.89 -29.93 -27.63
C ILE A 195 1.19 -30.75 -26.38
N SER A 196 2.40 -31.31 -26.23
CA SER A 196 2.71 -32.18 -25.12
C SER A 196 2.60 -31.44 -23.79
N PRO A 197 2.09 -32.10 -22.71
CA PRO A 197 2.04 -31.51 -21.37
C PRO A 197 3.40 -31.00 -20.89
N THR A 198 4.48 -31.73 -21.23
CA THR A 198 5.85 -31.35 -20.92
C THR A 198 6.27 -30.03 -21.59
N SER A 199 5.93 -29.84 -22.87
CA SER A 199 6.22 -28.60 -23.58
C SER A 199 5.41 -27.42 -23.05
N GLN A 200 4.16 -27.65 -22.64
CA GLN A 200 3.31 -26.62 -22.03
C GLN A 200 3.88 -26.17 -20.70
N LEU A 201 4.25 -27.12 -19.82
CA LEU A 201 4.85 -26.80 -18.54
C LEU A 201 6.20 -26.08 -18.70
N ALA A 202 7.01 -26.45 -19.70
CA ALA A 202 8.25 -25.75 -20.02
C ALA A 202 8.02 -24.30 -20.48
N ILE A 203 6.99 -24.04 -21.31
CA ILE A 203 6.62 -22.68 -21.72
C ILE A 203 6.13 -21.88 -20.50
N THR A 204 5.22 -22.43 -19.71
CA THR A 204 4.69 -21.77 -18.52
C THR A 204 5.79 -21.47 -17.50
N SER A 205 6.67 -22.45 -17.25
CA SER A 205 7.83 -22.26 -16.37
C SER A 205 8.77 -21.19 -16.90
N SER A 206 9.04 -21.14 -18.20
CA SER A 206 9.88 -20.09 -18.80
C SER A 206 9.30 -18.69 -18.58
N LEU A 207 7.98 -18.52 -18.71
CA LEU A 207 7.30 -17.24 -18.44
C LEU A 207 7.39 -16.85 -16.96
N ILE A 208 7.16 -17.80 -16.04
CA ILE A 208 7.26 -17.56 -14.60
C ILE A 208 8.70 -17.21 -14.20
N SER A 209 9.69 -17.87 -14.80
CA SER A 209 11.11 -17.62 -14.54
C SER A 209 11.53 -16.18 -14.85
N VAL A 210 10.90 -15.51 -15.83
CA VAL A 210 11.17 -14.09 -16.13
C VAL A 210 10.79 -13.20 -14.94
N GLN A 211 9.62 -13.43 -14.34
CA GLN A 211 9.19 -12.70 -13.14
C GLN A 211 10.09 -13.00 -11.94
N LEU A 212 10.44 -14.27 -11.72
CA LEU A 212 11.33 -14.67 -10.63
C LEU A 212 12.72 -14.06 -10.78
N LEU A 213 13.27 -14.06 -11.99
CA LEU A 213 14.55 -13.42 -12.29
C LEU A 213 14.51 -11.92 -11.95
N GLY A 214 13.45 -11.22 -12.34
CA GLY A 214 13.24 -9.83 -11.97
C GLY A 214 13.24 -9.62 -10.46
N VAL A 215 12.51 -10.46 -9.72
CA VAL A 215 12.47 -10.42 -8.25
C VAL A 215 13.87 -10.66 -7.65
N PHE A 216 14.62 -11.66 -8.13
CA PHE A 216 15.98 -11.94 -7.63
C PHE A 216 16.97 -10.82 -7.93
N ILE A 217 16.87 -10.19 -9.10
CA ILE A 217 17.67 -9.01 -9.43
C ILE A 217 17.39 -7.89 -8.42
N TRP A 218 16.12 -7.64 -8.10
CA TRP A 218 15.74 -6.63 -7.11
C TRP A 218 16.28 -6.95 -5.71
N PHE A 219 16.26 -8.21 -5.27
CA PHE A 219 16.90 -8.60 -4.01
C PHE A 219 18.41 -8.30 -3.95
N GLY A 220 19.10 -8.37 -5.09
CA GLY A 220 20.53 -8.07 -5.17
C GLY A 220 20.84 -6.57 -5.25
N VAL A 221 20.01 -5.80 -5.95
CA VAL A 221 20.20 -4.35 -6.12
C VAL A 221 19.75 -3.57 -4.88
N ASP A 222 18.61 -3.96 -4.31
CA ASP A 222 17.98 -3.27 -3.20
C ASP A 222 17.50 -4.31 -2.18
N PRO A 223 18.26 -4.59 -1.10
CA PRO A 223 17.88 -5.61 -0.14
C PRO A 223 16.62 -5.21 0.65
N PRO A 224 15.77 -6.18 1.03
CA PRO A 224 14.53 -5.93 1.74
C PRO A 224 14.79 -5.29 3.10
N ASN A 225 14.29 -4.07 3.30
CA ASN A 225 14.36 -3.37 4.57
C ASN A 225 12.98 -2.84 4.99
N ILE A 226 12.91 -2.40 6.25
CA ILE A 226 11.76 -1.69 6.80
C ILE A 226 12.12 -0.22 6.94
N ILE A 227 11.20 0.66 6.57
CA ILE A 227 11.35 2.11 6.71
C ILE A 227 10.12 2.68 7.40
N ILE A 228 10.32 3.77 8.13
CA ILE A 228 9.23 4.54 8.71
C ILE A 228 9.09 5.78 7.86
N ASP A 229 7.95 5.90 7.20
CA ASP A 229 7.60 7.07 6.43
C ASP A 229 6.82 8.04 7.31
N TYR A 230 7.37 9.24 7.50
CA TYR A 230 6.68 10.30 8.20
C TYR A 230 5.99 11.25 7.22
N ASP A 231 6.39 11.35 5.95
CA ASP A 231 5.89 12.35 5.00
C ASP A 231 4.42 12.12 4.64
N GLU A 232 3.99 10.87 4.43
CA GLU A 232 2.60 10.57 4.05
C GLU A 232 1.57 11.04 5.11
N HIS A 233 1.95 11.12 6.39
CA HIS A 233 1.02 11.40 7.50
C HIS A 233 1.50 12.48 8.48
N LYS A 234 2.48 13.30 8.07
CA LYS A 234 2.93 14.48 8.82
C LYS A 234 2.08 15.68 8.44
N THR A 235 0.97 15.83 9.16
CA THR A 235 0.02 16.94 8.95
C THR A 235 0.56 18.26 9.54
N MET A 236 -0.05 19.40 9.18
CA MET A 236 0.28 20.71 9.78
C MET A 236 0.03 20.74 11.29
N ASN A 237 -0.91 19.93 11.78
CA ASN A 237 -1.16 19.76 13.21
C ASN A 237 -0.24 18.67 13.79
N PRO A 238 0.74 19.02 14.64
CA PRO A 238 1.66 18.04 15.22
C PRO A 238 0.96 16.97 16.06
N GLU A 239 -0.21 17.25 16.62
CA GLU A 239 -0.96 16.27 17.41
C GLU A 239 -1.48 15.09 16.56
N GLN A 240 -1.74 15.36 15.29
CA GLN A 240 -2.24 14.40 14.31
C GLN A 240 -1.12 13.77 13.46
N ALA A 241 0.13 14.21 13.61
CA ALA A 241 1.28 13.62 12.94
C ALA A 241 1.41 12.14 13.31
N ARG A 242 1.55 11.27 12.30
CA ARG A 242 1.80 9.83 12.47
C ARG A 242 2.92 9.39 11.54
N GLY A 243 3.72 8.42 11.98
CA GLY A 243 4.66 7.70 11.11
C GLY A 243 4.03 6.39 10.64
N VAL A 244 4.22 6.00 9.40
CA VAL A 244 3.75 4.72 8.85
C VAL A 244 4.91 3.77 8.70
N LEU A 245 4.84 2.62 9.40
CA LEU A 245 5.80 1.55 9.18
C LEU A 245 5.47 0.84 7.86
N LYS A 246 6.38 0.89 6.89
CA LYS A 246 6.22 0.24 5.59
C LYS A 246 7.47 -0.55 5.18
N CYS A 247 7.29 -1.44 4.22
CA CYS A 247 8.42 -2.11 3.59
C CYS A 247 9.07 -1.14 2.61
N ASP A 248 10.39 -1.08 2.61
CA ASP A 248 11.13 -0.38 1.57
C ASP A 248 10.87 -1.15 0.26
N ILE A 249 10.05 -0.61 -0.64
CA ILE A 249 9.76 -1.18 -1.94
C ILE A 249 9.64 -0.01 -2.89
N THR A 250 10.51 0.05 -3.89
CA THR A 250 10.52 1.17 -4.83
C THR A 250 9.32 1.10 -5.78
N ASP A 251 8.80 2.26 -6.19
CA ASP A 251 7.73 2.33 -7.20
C ASP A 251 8.14 1.64 -8.50
N LEU A 252 9.41 1.75 -8.88
CA LEU A 252 9.95 1.09 -10.07
C LEU A 252 9.83 -0.44 -9.95
N GLN A 253 10.15 -1.02 -8.79
CA GLN A 253 9.97 -2.46 -8.56
C GLN A 253 8.51 -2.87 -8.70
N ILE A 254 7.58 -2.10 -8.11
CA ILE A 254 6.14 -2.36 -8.19
C ILE A 254 5.66 -2.28 -9.65
N ILE A 255 6.03 -1.21 -10.36
CA ILE A 255 5.69 -0.98 -11.77
C ILE A 255 6.22 -2.11 -12.66
N CYS A 256 7.49 -2.51 -12.50
CA CYS A 256 8.06 -3.60 -13.30
C CYS A 256 7.37 -4.93 -13.03
N SER A 257 7.12 -5.26 -11.76
CA SER A 257 6.51 -6.52 -11.33
C SER A 257 5.06 -6.64 -11.80
N LEU A 258 4.25 -5.61 -11.57
CA LEU A 258 2.85 -5.58 -12.02
C LEU A 258 2.76 -5.41 -13.54
N GLY A 259 3.66 -4.64 -14.15
CA GLY A 259 3.73 -4.43 -15.59
C GLY A 259 3.93 -5.71 -16.38
N TYR A 260 4.80 -6.63 -15.92
CA TYR A 260 4.95 -7.94 -16.55
C TYR A 260 3.66 -8.78 -16.46
N SER A 261 3.01 -8.77 -15.29
CA SER A 261 1.73 -9.45 -15.11
C SER A 261 0.62 -8.90 -16.01
N ILE A 262 0.58 -7.57 -16.19
CA ILE A 262 -0.33 -6.89 -17.12
C ILE A 262 -0.02 -7.31 -18.57
N LEU A 263 1.26 -7.37 -18.96
CA LEU A 263 1.65 -7.80 -20.30
C LEU A 263 1.19 -9.25 -20.59
N LEU A 264 1.36 -10.16 -19.62
CA LEU A 264 0.84 -11.52 -19.73
C LEU A 264 -0.69 -11.55 -19.86
N MET A 265 -1.39 -10.76 -19.04
CA MET A 265 -2.85 -10.63 -19.09
C MET A 265 -3.31 -10.12 -20.46
N VAL A 266 -2.76 -9.01 -20.96
CA VAL A 266 -3.12 -8.43 -22.28
C VAL A 266 -2.89 -9.45 -23.39
N THR A 267 -1.73 -10.12 -23.37
CA THR A 267 -1.42 -11.18 -24.35
C THR A 267 -2.44 -12.31 -24.28
N CYS A 268 -2.81 -12.75 -23.08
CA CYS A 268 -3.82 -13.79 -22.87
C CYS A 268 -5.19 -13.33 -23.39
N THR A 269 -5.58 -12.07 -23.18
CA THR A 269 -6.82 -11.49 -23.71
C THR A 269 -6.84 -11.49 -25.24
N VAL A 270 -5.72 -11.15 -25.90
CA VAL A 270 -5.60 -11.22 -27.37
C VAL A 270 -5.84 -12.65 -27.87
N TYR A 271 -5.26 -13.67 -27.23
CA TYR A 271 -5.49 -15.07 -27.60
C TYR A 271 -6.92 -15.54 -27.27
N ALA A 272 -7.51 -15.07 -26.18
CA ALA A 272 -8.91 -15.34 -25.84
C ALA A 272 -9.87 -14.79 -26.92
N ILE A 273 -9.62 -13.57 -27.41
CA ILE A 273 -10.37 -12.98 -28.53
C ILE A 273 -10.22 -13.83 -29.80
N LYS A 274 -8.99 -14.26 -30.12
CA LYS A 274 -8.74 -15.12 -31.29
C LYS A 274 -9.41 -16.50 -31.19
N THR A 275 -9.71 -16.97 -29.99
CA THR A 275 -10.34 -18.28 -29.73
C THR A 275 -11.86 -18.19 -29.51
N ARG A 276 -12.47 -17.01 -29.63
CA ARG A 276 -13.92 -16.82 -29.46
C ARG A 276 -14.80 -17.60 -30.46
N GLY A 277 -14.26 -17.92 -31.63
CA GLY A 277 -14.95 -18.66 -32.70
C GLY A 277 -14.87 -20.18 -32.57
N VAL A 278 -14.31 -20.69 -31.46
CA VAL A 278 -14.23 -22.12 -31.18
C VAL A 278 -15.65 -22.68 -30.92
N PRO A 279 -16.06 -23.78 -31.58
CA PRO A 279 -17.38 -24.37 -31.42
C PRO A 279 -17.65 -24.78 -29.97
N GLU A 280 -18.92 -24.68 -29.55
CA GLU A 280 -19.38 -24.87 -28.17
C GLU A 280 -19.07 -26.25 -27.57
N ASN A 281 -18.79 -27.24 -28.43
CA ASN A 281 -18.32 -28.58 -28.03
C ASN A 281 -17.01 -28.52 -27.21
N PHE A 282 -16.21 -27.45 -27.36
CA PHE A 282 -15.09 -27.09 -26.47
C PHE A 282 -15.51 -25.93 -25.55
N ASN A 283 -16.43 -26.23 -24.64
CA ASN A 283 -17.10 -25.28 -23.73
C ASN A 283 -16.19 -24.47 -22.80
N GLU A 284 -14.87 -24.71 -22.81
CA GLU A 284 -13.90 -24.04 -21.95
C GLU A 284 -13.46 -22.67 -22.48
N ALA A 285 -13.51 -22.42 -23.80
CA ALA A 285 -12.99 -21.18 -24.38
C ALA A 285 -13.81 -19.93 -24.00
N LYS A 286 -15.14 -20.06 -23.89
CA LYS A 286 -16.05 -18.97 -23.51
C LYS A 286 -15.82 -18.46 -22.08
N PRO A 287 -15.82 -19.30 -21.02
CA PRO A 287 -15.57 -18.83 -19.66
C PRO A 287 -14.15 -18.27 -19.49
N ILE A 288 -13.16 -18.79 -20.21
CA ILE A 288 -11.82 -18.19 -20.22
C ILE A 288 -11.87 -16.77 -20.79
N GLY A 289 -12.56 -16.56 -21.94
CA GLY A 289 -12.73 -15.23 -22.52
C GLY A 289 -13.42 -14.25 -21.57
N PHE A 290 -14.52 -14.66 -20.93
CA PHE A 290 -15.20 -13.84 -19.93
C PHE A 290 -14.26 -13.45 -18.77
N THR A 291 -13.53 -14.42 -18.23
CA THR A 291 -12.55 -14.19 -17.16
C THR A 291 -11.52 -13.15 -17.57
N MET A 292 -10.94 -13.28 -18.76
CA MET A 292 -9.94 -12.33 -19.27
C MET A 292 -10.51 -10.91 -19.41
N TYR A 293 -11.72 -10.76 -19.96
CA TYR A 293 -12.37 -9.45 -20.09
C TYR A 293 -12.64 -8.79 -18.74
N THR A 294 -13.17 -9.55 -17.78
CA THR A 294 -13.39 -9.06 -16.42
C THR A 294 -12.07 -8.65 -15.76
N THR A 295 -11.00 -9.44 -15.90
CA THR A 295 -9.70 -9.07 -15.34
C THR A 295 -9.13 -7.79 -15.94
N CYS A 296 -9.29 -7.56 -17.24
CA CYS A 296 -8.87 -6.31 -17.87
C CYS A 296 -9.58 -5.10 -17.26
N ILE A 297 -10.89 -5.19 -17.02
CA ILE A 297 -11.68 -4.10 -16.41
C ILE A 297 -11.20 -3.83 -14.98
N VAL A 298 -10.96 -4.88 -14.19
CA VAL A 298 -10.44 -4.74 -12.82
C VAL A 298 -9.08 -4.03 -12.83
N TRP A 299 -8.18 -4.40 -13.75
CA TRP A 299 -6.86 -3.76 -13.87
C TRP A 299 -6.93 -2.31 -14.32
N LEU A 300 -7.81 -1.98 -15.26
CA LEU A 300 -8.03 -0.60 -15.70
C LEU A 300 -8.54 0.30 -14.57
N ALA A 301 -9.33 -0.24 -13.64
CA ALA A 301 -9.75 0.47 -12.43
C ALA A 301 -8.64 0.53 -11.37
N PHE A 302 -7.87 -0.56 -11.21
CA PHE A 302 -6.82 -0.66 -10.20
C PHE A 302 -5.70 0.37 -10.39
N ILE A 303 -5.19 0.55 -11.61
CA ILE A 303 -4.05 1.45 -11.90
C ILE A 303 -4.29 2.88 -11.38
N PRO A 304 -5.37 3.59 -11.79
CA PRO A 304 -5.60 4.96 -11.34
C PRO A 304 -5.91 5.04 -9.85
N ILE A 305 -6.54 4.03 -9.26
CA ILE A 305 -6.80 4.01 -7.81
C ILE A 305 -5.50 3.86 -7.03
N PHE A 306 -4.63 2.93 -7.44
CA PHE A 306 -3.37 2.65 -6.76
C PHE A 306 -2.43 3.86 -6.79
N PHE A 307 -2.16 4.43 -7.97
CA PHE A 307 -1.28 5.60 -8.08
C PHE A 307 -1.96 6.91 -7.65
N GLY A 308 -3.27 7.02 -7.83
CA GLY A 308 -4.03 8.21 -7.44
C GLY A 308 -4.19 8.35 -5.93
N THR A 309 -4.35 7.24 -5.20
CA THR A 309 -4.37 7.27 -3.72
C THR A 309 -2.99 7.55 -3.14
N ALA A 310 -1.92 7.03 -3.74
CA ALA A 310 -0.54 7.37 -3.38
C ALA A 310 -0.26 8.88 -3.56
N GLN A 311 -0.70 9.49 -4.66
CA GLN A 311 -0.55 10.93 -4.89
C GLN A 311 -1.52 11.81 -4.09
N SER A 312 -2.70 11.31 -3.71
CA SER A 312 -3.65 12.09 -2.91
C SER A 312 -3.20 12.24 -1.46
N ALA A 313 -2.39 11.29 -0.96
CA ALA A 313 -1.67 11.47 0.31
C ALA A 313 -0.63 12.59 0.20
N GLU A 314 0.04 12.73 -0.95
CA GLU A 314 1.05 13.76 -1.22
C GLU A 314 0.44 15.16 -1.48
N LYS A 315 -0.80 15.22 -2.00
CA LYS A 315 -1.50 16.45 -2.39
C LYS A 315 -2.48 17.01 -1.37
N ALA A 316 -2.43 16.59 -0.11
CA ALA A 316 -3.07 17.32 0.98
C ALA A 316 -2.31 18.65 1.27
N ASN A 317 -2.06 19.47 0.24
CA ASN A 317 -1.58 20.85 0.35
C ASN A 317 -2.82 21.77 0.43
N PRO A 318 -3.04 22.50 1.54
CA PRO A 318 -4.24 23.31 1.76
C PRO A 318 -4.21 24.70 1.11
N GLU A 319 -3.45 24.93 0.04
CA GLU A 319 -3.60 26.18 -0.74
C GLU A 319 -4.91 26.24 -1.55
N LEU A 320 -5.70 25.16 -1.54
CA LEU A 320 -7.02 25.11 -2.20
C LEU A 320 -8.23 25.23 -1.26
N ILE A 321 -8.02 25.62 0.01
CA ILE A 321 -9.12 26.05 0.89
C ILE A 321 -8.90 27.54 1.18
N GLY A 322 -9.29 28.37 0.21
CA GLY A 322 -9.37 29.81 0.40
C GLY A 322 -10.38 30.16 1.49
N ILE A 323 -9.88 30.40 2.70
CA ILE A 323 -10.63 31.12 3.73
C ILE A 323 -9.98 32.50 3.84
N ASP A 324 -10.67 33.49 3.30
CA ASP A 324 -10.41 34.90 3.46
C ASP A 324 -10.18 35.22 4.94
N ALA A 325 -8.97 35.65 5.28
CA ALA A 325 -8.69 36.35 6.53
C ALA A 325 -9.02 37.84 6.35
N THR A 326 -10.30 38.16 6.17
CA THR A 326 -10.81 39.53 6.29
C THR A 326 -12.21 39.56 6.88
N GLU A 327 -12.36 39.10 8.13
CA GLU A 327 -13.44 39.55 9.01
C GLU A 327 -13.03 39.28 10.47
N ILE A 328 -13.07 40.36 11.28
CA ILE A 328 -12.54 40.60 12.64
C ILE A 328 -11.08 41.08 12.69
#